data_AF-A0A942YF40-F1
#
_entry.id   AF-A0A942YF40-F1
#
_cell.length_a   1.000
_cell.length_b   1.000
_cell.length_c   1.000
_cell.angle_alpha   90.00
_cell.angle_beta   90.00
_cell.angle_gamma   90.00
#
_symmetry.space_group_name_H-M   'P 1'
#
loop_
_entity.id
_entity.type
_entity.pdbx_description
1 polymer ?
#
loop_
_entity_poly.entity_id
_entity_poly.type
_entity_poly.pdbx_seq_one_letter_code
_entity_poly.pdbx_strand_id
1 'polypeptide(L)'
;MRTFTYWSISSFILAIIGFIFSMEFQSIAYWGPNRTLTMQWYWSGAVLSYVCSIAAISLMFYKIKSLELSKADIMLRSFGTVLIVISLFWTTFIIIAWQSGF
;
A
#
# COMPACT_ATOMS: atom_id res chain seq x y z
N MET A 1 -23.57 -5.72 20.35
CA MET A 1 -23.32 -6.22 18.97
C MET A 1 -22.04 -5.56 18.49
N ARG A 2 -20.95 -6.30 18.26
CA ARG A 2 -19.69 -5.75 17.73
C ARG A 2 -19.91 -5.37 16.27
N THR A 3 -19.98 -4.09 15.97
CA THR A 3 -20.12 -3.60 14.60
C THR A 3 -18.79 -3.80 13.88
N PHE A 4 -18.78 -4.68 12.88
CA PHE A 4 -17.64 -4.82 11.99
C PHE A 4 -17.50 -3.52 11.20
N THR A 5 -16.35 -2.86 11.32
CA THR A 5 -16.23 -1.50 10.81
C THR A 5 -15.85 -1.56 9.33
N TYR A 6 -16.74 -1.15 8.42
CA TYR A 6 -16.46 -1.06 6.98
C TYR A 6 -15.14 -0.33 6.67
N TRP A 7 -14.79 0.66 7.50
CA TRP A 7 -13.51 1.38 7.44
C TRP A 7 -12.28 0.47 7.61
N SER A 8 -12.32 -0.49 8.52
CA SER A 8 -11.22 -1.45 8.75
C SER A 8 -11.01 -2.31 7.51
N ILE A 9 -12.08 -2.81 6.90
CA ILE A 9 -12.02 -3.59 5.65
C ILE A 9 -11.42 -2.74 4.52
N SER A 10 -11.95 -1.54 4.30
CA SER A 10 -11.48 -0.66 3.24
C SER A 10 -10.00 -0.30 3.42
N SER A 11 -9.57 -0.02 4.65
CA SER A 11 -8.16 0.22 4.95
C SER A 11 -7.27 -0.99 4.67
N PHE A 12 -7.76 -2.20 4.97
CA PHE A 12 -7.03 -3.43 4.72
C PHE A 12 -6.92 -3.75 3.23
N ILE A 13 -8.01 -3.54 2.46
CA ILE A 13 -7.99 -3.68 1.00
C ILE A 13 -6.97 -2.72 0.38
N LEU A 14 -6.93 -1.47 0.82
CA LEU A 14 -5.94 -0.50 0.34
C LEU A 14 -4.51 -0.87 0.71
N ALA A 15 -4.28 -1.46 1.89
CA ALA A 15 -2.98 -1.99 2.27
C ALA A 15 -2.54 -3.13 1.34
N ILE A 16 -3.45 -4.04 0.98
CA ILE A 16 -3.18 -5.12 0.00
C ILE A 16 -2.84 -4.52 -1.37
N ILE A 17 -3.64 -3.56 -1.85
CA ILE A 17 -3.40 -2.94 -3.16
C ILE A 17 -2.04 -2.21 -3.16
N GLY A 18 -1.72 -1.47 -2.11
CA GLY A 18 -0.43 -0.79 -1.96
C GLY A 18 0.75 -1.76 -1.95
N PHE A 19 0.58 -2.93 -1.32
CA PHE A 19 1.55 -4.01 -1.32
C PHE A 19 1.72 -4.66 -2.70
N ILE A 20 0.63 -4.92 -3.42
CA ILE A 20 0.71 -5.46 -4.79
C ILE A 20 1.48 -4.49 -5.69
N PHE A 21 1.17 -3.19 -5.65
CA PHE A 21 1.92 -2.20 -6.43
C PHE A 21 3.39 -2.11 -5.98
N SER A 22 3.67 -2.27 -4.69
CA SER A 22 5.03 -2.33 -4.15
C SER A 22 5.83 -3.50 -4.75
N MET A 23 5.20 -4.64 -4.98
CA MET A 23 5.86 -5.81 -5.59
C MET A 23 5.99 -5.67 -7.11
N GLU A 24 4.99 -5.10 -7.78
CA GLU A 24 4.86 -5.16 -9.23
C GLU A 24 5.39 -3.92 -9.97
N PHE A 25 5.70 -2.81 -9.31
CA PHE A 25 6.07 -1.58 -10.03
C PHE A 25 7.31 -1.70 -10.94
N GLN A 26 8.22 -2.63 -10.64
CA GLN A 26 9.32 -2.97 -11.54
C GLN A 26 8.84 -3.65 -12.84
N SER A 27 7.83 -4.51 -12.75
CA SER A 27 7.17 -5.17 -13.88
C SER A 27 6.36 -4.17 -14.70
N ILE A 28 5.64 -3.27 -14.02
CA ILE A 28 4.85 -2.19 -14.64
C ILE A 28 5.74 -1.30 -15.51
N ALA A 29 7.01 -1.09 -15.14
CA ALA A 29 7.98 -0.36 -15.97
C ALA A 29 8.05 -0.86 -17.41
N TYR A 30 7.71 -2.12 -17.69
CA TYR A 30 7.77 -2.71 -19.03
C TYR A 30 6.42 -2.79 -19.74
N TRP A 31 5.35 -2.20 -19.19
CA TRP A 31 4.00 -2.21 -19.80
C TRP A 31 3.86 -1.30 -21.02
N GLY A 32 4.78 -0.37 -21.25
CA GLY A 32 4.74 0.52 -22.41
C GLY A 32 4.93 -0.21 -23.75
N PRO A 33 4.27 0.23 -24.84
CA PRO A 33 4.46 -0.34 -26.17
C PRO A 33 5.93 -0.25 -26.59
N ASN A 34 6.48 -1.34 -27.10
CA ASN A 34 7.92 -1.50 -27.42
C ASN A 34 8.87 -1.17 -26.24
N ARG A 35 8.43 -1.31 -24.98
CA ARG A 35 9.19 -0.94 -23.78
C ARG A 35 9.61 0.54 -23.75
N THR A 36 8.81 1.41 -24.38
CA THR A 36 8.98 2.86 -24.27
C THR A 36 8.40 3.36 -22.95
N LEU A 37 8.87 4.52 -22.46
CA LEU A 37 8.38 5.18 -21.24
C LEU A 37 8.57 4.37 -19.93
N THR A 38 9.60 3.52 -19.86
CA THR A 38 9.85 2.64 -18.72
C THR A 38 9.92 3.36 -17.39
N MET A 39 10.62 4.49 -17.37
CA MET A 39 10.74 5.35 -16.19
C MET A 39 9.39 5.90 -15.73
N GLN A 40 8.50 6.29 -16.65
CA GLN A 40 7.19 6.85 -16.28
C GLN A 40 6.28 5.79 -15.66
N TRP A 41 6.28 4.59 -16.21
CA TRP A 41 5.49 3.47 -15.69
C TRP A 41 6.02 2.96 -14.34
N TYR A 42 7.34 2.91 -14.18
CA TYR A 42 8.00 2.62 -12.91
C TYR A 42 7.55 3.59 -11.82
N TRP A 43 7.64 4.90 -12.08
CA TRP A 43 7.23 5.92 -11.12
C TRP A 43 5.72 5.90 -10.86
N SER A 44 4.90 5.62 -11.86
CA SER A 44 3.45 5.46 -11.70
C SER A 44 3.12 4.34 -10.70
N GLY A 45 3.74 3.17 -10.84
CA GLY A 45 3.55 2.06 -9.91
C GLY A 45 4.05 2.37 -8.49
N ALA A 46 5.21 3.01 -8.36
CA ALA A 46 5.75 3.43 -7.06
C ALA A 46 4.84 4.46 -6.36
N VAL A 47 4.36 5.47 -7.09
CA VAL A 47 3.43 6.49 -6.56
C VAL A 47 2.12 5.84 -6.13
N LEU A 48 1.56 4.91 -6.92
CA LEU A 48 0.36 4.17 -6.55
C LEU A 48 0.55 3.36 -5.26
N SER A 49 1.69 2.69 -5.10
CA SER A 49 2.03 1.98 -3.86
C SER A 49 2.00 2.91 -2.64
N TYR A 50 2.64 4.09 -2.73
CA TYR A 50 2.64 5.07 -1.65
C TYR A 50 1.27 5.67 -1.37
N VAL A 51 0.54 6.06 -2.42
CA VAL A 51 -0.81 6.65 -2.29
C VAL A 51 -1.76 5.68 -1.61
N CYS A 52 -1.77 4.41 -2.03
CA CYS A 52 -2.58 3.37 -1.38
C CYS A 52 -2.18 3.14 0.07
N SER A 53 -0.88 3.13 0.37
CA SER A 53 -0.36 2.99 1.74
C SER A 53 -0.80 4.15 2.64
N ILE A 54 -0.68 5.40 2.18
CA ILE A 54 -1.09 6.60 2.91
C ILE A 54 -2.61 6.63 3.11
N ALA A 55 -3.38 6.26 2.08
CA ALA A 55 -4.84 6.17 2.17
C ALA A 55 -5.27 5.10 3.20
N ALA A 56 -4.61 3.94 3.19
CA ALA A 56 -4.85 2.87 4.16
C ALA A 56 -4.60 3.34 5.60
N ILE A 57 -3.47 4.00 5.86
CA ILE A 57 -3.15 4.62 7.16
C ILE A 57 -4.26 5.60 7.54
N SER A 58 -4.57 6.56 6.67
CA SER A 58 -5.55 7.61 6.94
C SER A 58 -6.91 7.02 7.36
N LEU A 59 -7.37 5.98 6.67
CA LEU A 59 -8.63 5.30 6.98
C LEU A 59 -8.59 4.51 8.29
N MET A 60 -7.46 3.91 8.66
CA MET A 60 -7.31 3.25 9.97
C MET A 60 -7.48 4.24 11.12
N PHE A 61 -6.99 5.47 10.98
CA PHE A 61 -7.03 6.50 12.03
C PHE A 61 -8.28 7.39 12.01
N TYR A 62 -9.03 7.46 10.89
CA TYR A 62 -10.16 8.37 10.69
C TYR A 62 -11.30 8.29 11.73
N LYS A 63 -11.51 7.13 12.38
CA LYS A 63 -12.57 6.95 13.41
C LYS A 63 -12.12 6.18 14.66
N ILE A 64 -10.99 6.58 15.26
CA ILE A 64 -10.55 5.99 16.53
C ILE A 64 -11.35 6.50 17.75
N LYS A 65 -12.08 7.63 17.63
CA LYS A 65 -12.52 8.39 18.80
C LYS A 65 -13.73 7.84 19.59
N SER A 66 -14.40 6.77 19.17
CA SER A 66 -15.66 6.36 19.83
C SER A 66 -16.12 4.90 19.65
N LEU A 67 -15.29 4.00 19.12
CA LEU A 67 -15.72 2.64 18.79
C LEU A 67 -15.06 1.60 19.69
N GLU A 68 -15.86 0.80 20.39
CA GLU A 68 -15.43 -0.49 20.93
C GLU A 68 -15.03 -1.39 19.76
N LEU A 69 -13.76 -1.31 19.36
CA LEU A 69 -13.22 -2.09 18.25
C LEU A 69 -13.41 -3.58 18.52
N SER A 70 -13.94 -4.30 17.53
CA SER A 70 -13.98 -5.76 17.59
C SER A 70 -12.57 -6.33 17.61
N LYS A 71 -12.40 -7.52 18.20
CA LYS A 71 -11.13 -8.28 18.06
C LYS A 71 -10.71 -8.42 16.60
N ALA A 72 -11.67 -8.59 15.70
CA ALA A 72 -11.42 -8.70 14.26
C ALA A 72 -10.94 -7.39 13.63
N ASP A 73 -11.45 -6.22 14.07
CA ASP A 73 -10.96 -4.92 13.60
C ASP A 73 -9.51 -4.69 14.02
N ILE A 74 -9.17 -5.06 15.27
CA ILE A 74 -7.80 -4.97 15.79
C ILE A 74 -6.88 -5.86 14.95
N MET A 75 -7.27 -7.12 14.70
CA MET A 75 -6.48 -8.04 13.87
C MET A 75 -6.26 -7.49 12.46
N LEU A 76 -7.32 -7.04 11.76
CA LEU A 76 -7.22 -6.47 10.42
C LEU A 76 -6.28 -5.26 10.37
N ARG A 77 -6.38 -4.37 11.36
CA ARG A 77 -5.51 -3.19 11.46
C ARG A 77 -4.06 -3.59 11.71
N SER A 78 -3.81 -4.54 12.61
CA SER A 78 -2.46 -5.04 12.87
C SER A 78 -1.83 -5.67 11.62
N PHE A 79 -2.55 -6.57 10.94
CA PHE A 79 -2.05 -7.17 9.69
C PHE A 79 -1.86 -6.14 8.58
N GLY A 80 -2.81 -5.22 8.40
CA GLY A 80 -2.69 -4.14 7.42
C GLY A 80 -1.50 -3.21 7.71
N THR A 81 -1.22 -2.94 8.99
CA THR A 81 -0.05 -2.13 9.40
C THR A 81 1.25 -2.83 9.01
N VAL A 82 1.36 -4.14 9.24
CA VAL A 82 2.54 -4.93 8.82
C VAL A 82 2.71 -4.87 7.30
N LEU A 83 1.63 -5.06 6.53
CA LEU A 83 1.68 -4.95 5.06
C LEU A 83 2.15 -3.58 4.59
N ILE A 84 1.65 -2.51 5.19
CA ILE A 84 2.05 -1.13 4.86
C ILE A 84 3.54 -0.93 5.15
N VAL A 85 4.02 -1.34 6.32
CA VAL A 85 5.44 -1.19 6.69
C VAL A 85 6.35 -1.94 5.72
N ILE A 86 6.01 -3.19 5.38
CA ILE A 86 6.75 -3.98 4.39
C ILE A 86 6.72 -3.27 3.03
N SER A 87 5.55 -2.80 2.58
CA SER A 87 5.40 -2.09 1.30
C SER A 87 6.27 -0.84 1.24
N LEU A 88 6.27 -0.03 2.29
CA LEU A 88 7.06 1.20 2.35
C LEU A 88 8.56 0.90 2.29
N PHE A 89 9.04 -0.06 3.08
CA PHE A 89 10.45 -0.45 3.06
C PHE A 89 10.85 -1.05 1.73
N TRP A 90 10.03 -1.94 1.17
CA TRP A 90 10.32 -2.60 -0.11
C TRP A 90 10.35 -1.59 -1.27
N THR A 91 9.30 -0.77 -1.41
CA THR A 91 9.25 0.26 -2.47
C THR A 91 10.43 1.22 -2.34
N THR A 92 10.76 1.68 -1.12
CA THR A 92 11.89 2.59 -0.88
C THR A 92 13.22 1.92 -1.25
N PHE A 93 13.44 0.69 -0.78
CA PHE A 93 14.66 -0.07 -1.06
C PHE A 93 14.88 -0.23 -2.57
N ILE A 94 13.84 -0.61 -3.31
CA ILE A 94 13.93 -0.80 -4.76
C ILE A 94 14.16 0.53 -5.49
N ILE A 95 13.56 1.65 -5.05
CA ILE A 95 13.85 2.98 -5.61
C ILE A 95 15.33 3.34 -5.44
N ILE A 96 15.89 3.14 -4.24
CA ILE A 96 17.31 3.40 -3.97
C ILE A 96 18.20 2.48 -4.81
N ALA A 97 17.86 1.19 -4.89
CA ALA A 97 18.59 0.23 -5.71
C ALA A 97 18.57 0.62 -7.20
N TRP A 98 17.41 1.05 -7.72
CA TRP A 98 17.26 1.54 -9.08
C TRP A 98 18.11 2.79 -9.34
N GLN A 99 18.14 3.74 -8.40
CA GLN A 99 18.94 4.98 -8.54
C GLN A 99 20.45 4.76 -8.39
N SER A 100 20.88 3.72 -7.68
CA SER A 100 22.31 3.41 -7.47
C SER A 100 22.90 2.51 -8.56
N GLY A 101 22.07 1.75 -9.27
CA GLY A 101 22.47 0.93 -10.42
C GLY A 101 22.41 1.65 -11.77
N PHE A 102 22.02 2.93 -11.78
CA PHE A 102 21.98 3.81 -12.95
C PHE A 102 23.14 4.80 -12.96
#